data_AF-A0A2E2CW27-F1
#
_entry.id   AF-A0A2E2CW27-F1
#
_cell.length_a   1.000
_cell.length_b   1.000
_cell.length_c   1.000
_cell.angle_alpha   90.00
_cell.angle_beta   90.00
_cell.angle_gamma   90.00
#
_symmetry.space_group_name_H-M   'P 1'
#
loop_
_entity.id
_entity.type
_entity.pdbx_description
1 polymer ?
#
loop_
_entity_poly.entity_id
_entity_poly.type
_entity_poly.pdbx_seq_one_letter_code
_entity_poly.pdbx_strand_id
1 'polypeptide(L)'
;MTRMSDDYANLTELLNQVVTATGDFHKSLSDRPVGARKWDVVSDIELPAQGVGSSEALREFLARHGANLSGSVGPRFLGYVTGGTTPAAMAGDWLAAAVDQNAASPGDSAAVAVAVQTLDWLKQLFNLPVDAFDGAFTTGATGANFASLLIAR
;
A
#
# COMPACT_ATOMS: atom_id res chain seq x y z
N MET A 1 -22.42 -15.71 -3.68
CA MET A 1 -22.34 -14.68 -4.74
C MET A 1 -22.98 -13.35 -4.35
N THR A 2 -23.83 -13.27 -3.32
CA THR A 2 -24.57 -12.03 -2.96
C THR A 2 -23.72 -10.94 -2.31
N ARG A 3 -22.79 -11.28 -1.40
CA ARG A 3 -22.03 -10.25 -0.66
C ARG A 3 -21.08 -9.41 -1.51
N MET A 4 -20.41 -10.03 -2.49
CA MET A 4 -19.50 -9.28 -3.38
C MET A 4 -20.28 -8.34 -4.30
N SER A 5 -21.44 -8.77 -4.83
CA SER A 5 -22.30 -7.88 -5.62
C SER A 5 -22.87 -6.75 -4.77
N ASP A 6 -23.24 -7.01 -3.51
CA ASP A 6 -23.68 -5.98 -2.57
C ASP A 6 -22.54 -4.97 -2.30
N ASP A 7 -21.31 -5.46 -2.15
CA ASP A 7 -20.14 -4.60 -1.94
C ASP A 7 -19.91 -3.69 -3.15
N TYR A 8 -19.99 -4.22 -4.37
CA TYR A 8 -19.88 -3.39 -5.58
C TYR A 8 -21.01 -2.36 -5.69
N ALA A 9 -22.24 -2.74 -5.35
CA ALA A 9 -23.39 -1.83 -5.38
C ALA A 9 -23.23 -0.66 -4.40
N ASN A 10 -22.48 -0.85 -3.31
CA ASN A 10 -22.26 0.13 -2.24
C ASN A 10 -20.80 0.58 -2.11
N LEU A 11 -20.00 0.46 -3.19
CA LEU A 11 -18.55 0.61 -3.15
C LEU A 11 -18.10 1.95 -2.53
N THR A 12 -18.72 3.07 -2.93
CA THR A 12 -18.37 4.39 -2.41
C THR A 12 -18.60 4.50 -0.90
N GLU A 13 -19.71 3.96 -0.40
CA GLU A 13 -20.01 3.96 1.03
C GLU A 13 -19.00 3.10 1.80
N LEU A 14 -18.67 1.93 1.28
CA LEU A 14 -17.65 1.06 1.86
C LEU A 14 -16.27 1.71 1.90
N LEU A 15 -15.83 2.35 0.82
CA LEU A 15 -14.55 3.05 0.77
C LEU A 15 -14.52 4.26 1.73
N ASN A 16 -15.65 4.95 1.94
CA ASN A 16 -15.73 6.02 2.94
C ASN A 16 -15.53 5.52 4.38
N GLN A 17 -15.86 4.26 4.68
CA GLN A 17 -15.52 3.66 5.99
C GLN A 17 -14.00 3.51 6.15
N VAL A 18 -13.30 3.08 5.09
CA VAL A 18 -11.83 2.98 5.07
C VAL A 18 -11.18 4.36 5.19
N VAL A 19 -11.71 5.37 4.47
CA VAL A 19 -11.27 6.77 4.58
C VAL A 19 -11.40 7.28 6.01
N THR A 20 -12.55 7.02 6.64
CA THR A 20 -12.81 7.42 8.04
C THR A 20 -11.83 6.75 8.98
N ALA A 21 -11.66 5.43 8.88
CA ALA A 21 -10.71 4.67 9.69
C ALA A 21 -9.26 5.14 9.50
N THR A 22 -8.87 5.50 8.27
CA THR A 22 -7.55 6.06 7.95
C THR A 22 -7.35 7.41 8.62
N GLY A 23 -8.35 8.30 8.53
CA GLY A 23 -8.32 9.61 9.19
C GLY A 23 -8.19 9.51 10.70
N ASP A 24 -8.97 8.61 11.32
CA ASP A 24 -8.93 8.39 12.76
C ASP A 24 -7.60 7.77 13.22
N PHE A 25 -7.05 6.83 12.44
CA PHE A 25 -5.71 6.30 12.67
C PHE A 25 -4.65 7.42 12.65
N HIS A 26 -4.66 8.28 11.64
CA HIS A 26 -3.70 9.38 11.52
C HIS A 26 -3.83 10.41 12.66
N LYS A 27 -5.05 10.75 13.07
CA LYS A 27 -5.29 11.63 14.24
C LYS A 27 -4.73 11.05 15.53
N SER A 28 -4.71 9.71 15.66
CA SER A 28 -4.19 9.05 16.87
C SER A 28 -2.66 9.01 16.96
N LEU A 29 -1.93 9.33 15.88
CA LEU A 29 -0.48 9.11 15.80
C LEU A 29 0.32 9.85 16.87
N SER A 30 -0.15 10.96 17.43
CA SER A 30 0.52 11.69 18.53
C SER A 30 0.64 10.88 19.82
N ASP A 31 -0.25 9.92 20.05
CA ASP A 31 -0.34 9.19 21.31
C ASP A 31 -0.28 7.66 21.11
N ARG A 32 -0.46 7.22 19.86
CA ARG A 32 -0.40 5.81 19.48
C ARG A 32 0.98 5.18 19.78
N PRO A 33 1.03 3.97 20.37
CA PRO A 33 2.28 3.24 20.53
C PRO A 33 2.94 2.92 19.18
N VAL A 34 4.26 3.11 19.09
CA VAL A 34 5.04 2.83 17.87
C VAL A 34 5.50 1.36 17.75
N GLY A 35 5.07 0.53 18.70
CA GLY A 35 5.22 -0.92 18.69
C GLY A 35 4.05 -1.55 19.42
N ALA A 36 3.65 -2.75 19.01
CA ALA A 36 2.58 -3.47 19.67
C ALA A 36 2.98 -3.78 21.12
N ARG A 37 2.11 -3.46 22.09
CA ARG A 37 2.36 -3.77 23.51
C ARG A 37 2.19 -5.25 23.82
N LYS A 38 1.38 -5.94 23.00
CA LYS A 38 1.19 -7.39 23.00
C LYS A 38 1.16 -7.88 21.55
N TRP A 39 1.77 -9.02 21.31
CA TRP A 39 1.73 -9.70 20.02
C TRP A 39 1.12 -11.08 20.25
N ASP A 40 -0.21 -11.10 20.34
CA ASP A 40 -0.97 -12.34 20.49
C ASP A 40 -1.22 -12.91 19.10
N VAL A 41 -0.76 -14.14 18.86
CA VAL A 41 -1.11 -14.88 17.65
C VAL A 41 -2.58 -15.28 17.78
N VAL A 42 -3.41 -14.79 16.87
CA VAL A 42 -4.82 -15.19 16.80
C VAL A 42 -4.88 -16.55 16.11
N SER A 43 -4.86 -17.64 16.89
CA SER A 43 -4.81 -19.02 16.38
C SER A 43 -6.17 -19.72 16.28
N ASP A 44 -7.18 -19.23 17.01
CA ASP A 44 -8.42 -19.97 17.25
C ASP A 44 -9.58 -19.51 16.34
N ILE A 45 -9.27 -18.84 15.23
CA ILE A 45 -10.27 -18.36 14.26
C ILE A 45 -10.21 -19.24 13.01
N GLU A 46 -11.29 -19.96 12.77
CA GLU A 46 -11.47 -20.72 11.53
C GLU A 46 -11.86 -19.80 10.37
N LEU A 47 -11.45 -20.18 9.16
CA LEU A 47 -11.88 -19.50 7.93
C LEU A 47 -13.39 -19.70 7.75
N PRO A 48 -14.21 -18.64 7.71
CA PRO A 48 -15.66 -18.79 7.56
C PRO A 48 -16.02 -19.45 6.23
N ALA A 49 -16.95 -20.41 6.27
CA ALA A 49 -17.46 -21.06 5.06
C ALA A 49 -18.22 -20.11 4.12
N GLN A 50 -18.68 -18.96 4.65
CA GLN A 50 -19.36 -17.91 3.90
C GLN A 50 -18.71 -16.57 4.19
N GLY A 51 -18.50 -15.77 3.13
CA GLY A 51 -17.95 -14.42 3.27
C GLY A 51 -18.87 -13.48 4.06
N VAL A 52 -18.28 -12.62 4.89
CA VAL A 52 -19.00 -11.68 5.76
C VAL A 52 -19.29 -10.33 5.09
N GLY A 53 -18.66 -10.04 3.94
CA GLY A 53 -18.75 -8.76 3.24
C GLY A 53 -17.72 -7.74 3.75
N SER A 54 -17.43 -6.72 2.95
CA SER A 54 -16.29 -5.81 3.17
C SER A 54 -16.43 -4.96 4.44
N SER A 55 -17.63 -4.43 4.72
CA SER A 55 -17.91 -3.63 5.92
C SER A 55 -17.66 -4.44 7.20
N GLU A 56 -18.19 -5.66 7.24
CA GLU A 56 -18.03 -6.53 8.41
C GLU A 56 -16.59 -7.01 8.56
N ALA A 57 -15.90 -7.33 7.46
CA ALA A 57 -14.49 -7.67 7.47
C ALA A 57 -13.62 -6.52 8.02
N LEU A 58 -13.89 -5.27 7.59
CA LEU A 58 -13.19 -4.09 8.11
C LEU A 58 -13.46 -3.91 9.61
N ARG A 59 -14.71 -4.05 10.05
CA ARG A 59 -15.11 -3.97 11.46
C ARG A 59 -14.38 -5.01 12.31
N GLU A 60 -14.37 -6.27 11.88
CA GLU A 60 -13.67 -7.36 12.58
C GLU A 60 -12.16 -7.12 12.63
N PHE A 61 -11.56 -6.70 11.50
CA PHE A 61 -10.15 -6.39 11.43
C PHE A 61 -9.74 -5.29 12.42
N LEU A 62 -10.47 -4.17 12.42
CA LEU A 62 -10.20 -3.05 13.32
C LEU A 62 -10.43 -3.44 14.79
N ALA A 63 -11.47 -4.21 15.10
CA ALA A 63 -11.73 -4.68 16.45
C ALA A 63 -10.62 -5.61 16.98
N ARG A 64 -10.10 -6.49 16.13
CA ARG A 64 -9.08 -7.48 16.52
C ARG A 64 -7.66 -6.91 16.50
N HIS A 65 -7.31 -6.17 15.46
CA HIS A 65 -5.94 -5.75 15.18
C HIS A 65 -5.74 -4.24 15.30
N GLY A 66 -6.81 -3.45 15.21
CA GLY A 66 -6.74 -2.00 15.11
C GLY A 66 -6.07 -1.31 16.29
N ALA A 67 -6.08 -1.87 17.51
CA ALA A 67 -5.32 -1.32 18.65
C ALA A 67 -3.81 -1.65 18.61
N ASN A 68 -3.44 -2.73 17.91
CA ASN A 68 -2.06 -3.24 17.83
C ASN A 68 -1.32 -2.81 16.55
N LEU A 69 -1.99 -2.16 15.59
CA LEU A 69 -1.31 -1.54 14.46
C LEU A 69 -0.27 -0.53 14.97
N SER A 70 0.96 -0.61 14.46
CA SER A 70 2.02 0.29 14.90
C SER A 70 1.75 1.74 14.49
N GLY A 71 2.03 2.69 15.38
CA GLY A 71 2.11 4.12 15.03
C GLY A 71 3.38 4.51 14.26
N SER A 72 4.03 3.58 13.54
CA SER A 72 5.35 3.76 12.92
C SER A 72 5.40 4.81 11.81
N VAL A 73 4.25 5.16 11.21
CA VAL A 73 4.18 6.25 10.24
C VAL A 73 4.27 7.64 10.90
N GLY A 74 4.10 7.72 12.22
CA GLY A 74 4.23 8.96 13.00
C GLY A 74 5.69 9.30 13.36
N PRO A 75 5.94 10.51 13.91
CA PRO A 75 7.29 11.05 14.09
C PRO A 75 8.10 10.40 15.23
N ARG A 76 7.51 9.47 15.99
CA ARG A 76 8.12 8.88 17.19
C ARG A 76 8.76 7.51 16.95
N PHE A 77 8.69 6.97 15.74
CA PHE A 77 9.30 5.68 15.42
C PHE A 77 10.66 5.89 14.77
N LEU A 78 11.71 5.50 15.47
CA LEU A 78 13.11 5.71 15.09
C LEU A 78 13.84 4.40 14.79
N GLY A 79 13.10 3.33 14.52
CA GLY A 79 13.63 2.01 14.16
C GLY A 79 13.38 1.68 12.70
N TYR A 80 14.26 0.87 12.11
CA TYR A 80 14.15 0.35 10.75
C TYR A 80 14.03 1.43 9.65
N VAL A 81 13.74 0.99 8.42
CA VAL A 81 13.39 1.85 7.28
C VAL A 81 11.91 1.63 6.99
N THR A 82 11.05 2.20 7.84
CA THR A 82 9.59 1.95 7.80
C THR A 82 8.83 3.20 8.21
N GLY A 83 7.71 3.45 7.54
CA GLY A 83 6.88 4.63 7.76
C GLY A 83 7.21 5.76 6.77
N GLY A 84 6.69 6.96 7.03
CA GLY A 84 6.93 8.13 6.18
C GLY A 84 6.10 8.21 4.90
N THR A 85 5.08 7.36 4.73
CA THR A 85 4.15 7.43 3.60
C THR A 85 3.53 8.84 3.51
N THR A 86 3.72 9.51 2.39
CA THR A 86 3.11 10.83 2.14
C THR A 86 1.63 10.65 1.76
N PRO A 87 0.78 11.68 1.96
CA PRO A 87 -0.60 11.63 1.48
C PRO A 87 -0.71 11.36 -0.03
N ALA A 88 0.23 11.87 -0.83
CA ALA A 88 0.27 11.64 -2.27
C ALA A 88 0.58 10.18 -2.62
N ALA A 89 1.55 9.55 -1.92
CA ALA A 89 1.88 8.14 -2.12
C ALA A 89 0.70 7.23 -1.74
N MET A 90 0.05 7.51 -0.61
CA MET A 90 -1.14 6.76 -0.17
C MET A 90 -2.29 6.85 -1.15
N ALA A 91 -2.59 8.06 -1.65
CA ALA A 91 -3.63 8.24 -2.66
C ALA A 91 -3.27 7.56 -3.99
N GLY A 92 -1.99 7.57 -4.36
CA GLY A 92 -1.48 6.85 -5.52
C GLY A 92 -1.71 5.34 -5.43
N ASP A 93 -1.38 4.72 -4.30
CA ASP A 93 -1.62 3.29 -4.06
C ASP A 93 -3.11 2.93 -4.14
N TRP A 94 -3.98 3.78 -3.56
CA TRP A 94 -5.43 3.58 -3.64
C TRP A 94 -5.95 3.67 -5.08
N LEU A 95 -5.46 4.65 -5.84
CA LEU A 95 -5.84 4.79 -7.25
C LEU A 95 -5.34 3.60 -8.08
N ALA A 96 -4.09 3.18 -7.88
CA ALA A 96 -3.51 2.03 -8.57
C ALA A 96 -4.31 0.76 -8.34
N ALA A 97 -4.71 0.49 -7.09
CA ALA A 97 -5.57 -0.64 -6.75
C ALA A 97 -6.99 -0.51 -7.34
N ALA A 98 -7.54 0.70 -7.40
CA ALA A 98 -8.88 0.94 -7.93
C ALA A 98 -8.96 0.77 -9.46
N VAL A 99 -7.91 1.12 -10.20
CA VAL A 99 -7.89 0.97 -11.65
C VAL A 99 -7.36 -0.39 -12.12
N ASP A 100 -6.58 -1.09 -11.30
CA ASP A 100 -6.13 -2.47 -11.51
C ASP A 100 -5.58 -2.75 -12.92
N GLN A 101 -4.61 -1.93 -13.35
CA GLN A 101 -4.06 -1.99 -14.71
C GLN A 101 -2.78 -2.83 -14.78
N ASN A 102 -2.64 -3.62 -15.84
CA ASN A 102 -1.41 -4.38 -16.11
C ASN A 102 -0.31 -3.45 -16.66
N ALA A 103 0.82 -3.40 -15.96
CA ALA A 103 1.98 -2.58 -16.34
C ALA A 103 3.12 -3.38 -16.98
N ALA A 104 2.88 -4.62 -17.44
CA ALA A 104 3.93 -5.49 -17.97
C ALA A 104 4.35 -5.14 -19.42
N SER A 105 3.44 -4.62 -20.23
CA SER A 105 3.71 -4.29 -21.63
C SER A 105 2.92 -3.07 -22.11
N PRO A 106 3.50 -2.22 -22.98
CA PRO A 106 2.76 -1.14 -23.62
C PRO A 106 1.56 -1.65 -24.44
N GLY A 107 0.59 -0.77 -24.65
CA GLY A 107 -0.51 -0.96 -25.61
C GLY A 107 -1.87 -1.30 -24.99
N ASP A 108 -1.90 -1.80 -23.75
CA ASP A 108 -3.16 -2.08 -23.04
C ASP A 108 -3.70 -0.84 -22.32
N SER A 109 -2.82 -0.12 -21.61
CA SER A 109 -3.19 1.06 -20.81
C SER A 109 -2.05 2.08 -20.69
N ALA A 110 -2.32 3.19 -20.02
CA ALA A 110 -1.33 4.21 -19.71
C ALA A 110 -0.33 3.80 -18.61
N ALA A 111 -0.49 2.63 -17.97
CA ALA A 111 0.33 2.23 -16.82
C ALA A 111 1.84 2.24 -17.11
N VAL A 112 2.25 1.69 -18.26
CA VAL A 112 3.67 1.70 -18.67
C VAL A 112 4.17 3.11 -18.95
N ALA A 113 3.35 3.96 -19.57
CA ALA A 113 3.73 5.34 -19.87
C ALA A 113 3.97 6.17 -18.60
N VAL A 114 3.13 5.99 -17.56
CA VAL A 114 3.31 6.62 -16.25
C VAL A 114 4.60 6.15 -15.59
N ALA A 115 4.93 4.86 -15.68
CA ALA A 115 6.20 4.33 -15.15
C ALA A 115 7.41 4.95 -15.87
N VAL A 116 7.40 5.01 -17.20
CA VAL A 116 8.48 5.62 -18.00
C VAL A 116 8.65 7.10 -17.64
N GLN A 117 7.56 7.86 -17.59
CA GLN A 117 7.60 9.27 -17.19
C GLN A 117 8.20 9.45 -15.78
N THR A 118 7.85 8.58 -14.86
CA THR A 118 8.37 8.64 -13.48
C THR A 118 9.87 8.32 -13.44
N LEU A 119 10.35 7.37 -14.25
CA LEU A 119 11.78 7.10 -14.39
C LEU A 119 12.54 8.30 -14.94
N ASP A 120 11.98 9.00 -15.93
CA ASP A 120 12.58 10.23 -16.45
C ASP A 120 12.68 11.34 -15.40
N TRP A 121 11.64 11.50 -14.56
CA TRP A 121 11.72 12.42 -13.42
C TRP A 121 12.77 12.01 -12.39
N LEU A 122 12.93 10.71 -12.10
CA LEU A 122 13.98 10.24 -11.21
C LEU A 122 15.38 10.50 -11.79
N LYS A 123 15.58 10.29 -13.09
CA LYS A 123 16.83 10.65 -13.78
C LYS A 123 17.13 12.15 -13.63
N GLN A 124 16.13 13.01 -13.81
CA GLN A 124 16.27 14.46 -13.59
C GLN A 124 16.58 14.80 -12.14
N LEU A 125 15.86 14.22 -11.18
CA LEU A 125 16.05 14.45 -9.75
C LEU A 125 17.49 14.14 -9.28
N PHE A 126 18.08 13.09 -9.84
CA PHE A 126 19.44 12.66 -9.52
C PHE A 126 20.52 13.22 -10.47
N ASN A 127 20.17 14.13 -11.38
CA ASN A 127 21.07 14.69 -12.39
C ASN A 127 21.79 13.62 -13.24
N LEU A 128 21.09 12.54 -13.59
CA LEU A 128 21.59 11.48 -14.46
C LEU A 128 21.40 11.85 -15.94
N PRO A 129 22.35 11.49 -16.84
CA PRO A 129 22.16 11.66 -18.26
C PRO A 129 20.95 10.87 -18.77
N VAL A 130 19.89 11.57 -19.16
CA VAL A 130 18.58 10.99 -19.52
C VAL A 130 18.68 9.99 -20.68
N ASP A 131 19.58 10.22 -21.63
CA ASP A 131 19.76 9.37 -22.82
C ASP A 131 20.77 8.22 -22.62
N ALA A 132 21.54 8.25 -21.52
CA ALA A 132 22.55 7.21 -21.24
C ALA A 132 22.07 6.18 -20.21
N PHE A 133 20.98 6.46 -19.50
CA PHE A 133 20.46 5.59 -18.44
C PHE A 133 19.01 5.18 -18.72
N ASP A 134 18.75 3.89 -18.51
CA ASP A 134 17.42 3.30 -18.46
C ASP A 134 17.13 2.82 -17.02
N GLY A 135 15.90 2.40 -16.74
CA GLY A 135 15.50 1.93 -15.43
C GLY A 135 14.25 1.07 -15.43
N ALA A 136 13.99 0.44 -14.30
CA ALA A 136 12.79 -0.33 -14.05
C ALA A 136 12.38 -0.21 -12.58
N PHE A 137 11.07 -0.17 -12.33
CA PHE A 137 10.54 -0.32 -10.98
C PHE A 137 10.66 -1.78 -10.55
N THR A 138 11.07 -1.98 -9.30
CA THR A 138 11.09 -3.30 -8.65
C THR A 138 10.30 -3.21 -7.34
N THR A 139 9.95 -4.37 -6.77
CA THR A 139 9.20 -4.42 -5.51
C THR A 139 10.00 -3.92 -4.29
N GLY A 140 11.33 -3.78 -4.42
CA GLY A 140 12.18 -3.25 -3.36
C GLY A 140 13.67 -3.37 -3.68
N ALA A 141 14.50 -2.81 -2.80
CA ALA A 141 15.94 -2.69 -2.99
C ALA A 141 16.65 -4.02 -3.26
N THR A 142 16.20 -5.13 -2.66
CA THR A 142 16.76 -6.47 -2.92
C THR A 142 16.60 -6.88 -4.39
N GLY A 143 15.42 -6.65 -4.97
CA GLY A 143 15.16 -6.95 -6.38
C GLY A 143 15.99 -6.05 -7.31
N ALA A 144 16.08 -4.76 -7.00
CA ALA A 144 16.91 -3.81 -7.73
C ALA A 144 18.40 -4.23 -7.71
N ASN A 145 18.96 -4.52 -6.53
CA ASN A 145 20.35 -4.95 -6.38
C ASN A 145 20.62 -6.25 -7.13
N PHE A 146 19.71 -7.22 -7.05
CA PHE A 146 19.85 -8.47 -7.78
C PHE A 146 19.90 -8.25 -9.30
N ALA A 147 18.98 -7.44 -9.85
CA ALA A 147 18.98 -7.08 -11.27
C ALA A 147 20.27 -6.36 -11.68
N SER A 148 20.76 -5.41 -10.87
CA SER A 148 22.03 -4.72 -11.15
C SER A 148 23.23 -5.67 -11.17
N LEU A 149 23.29 -6.63 -10.24
CA LEU A 149 24.35 -7.64 -10.21
C LEU A 149 24.31 -8.56 -11.43
N LEU A 150 23.11 -8.91 -11.93
CA LEU A 150 22.97 -9.70 -13.15
C LEU A 150 23.46 -8.95 -14.39
N ILE A 151 23.17 -7.65 -14.49
CA ILE A 151 23.59 -6.81 -15.62
C ILE A 151 25.12 -6.59 -15.59
N ALA A 152 25.70 -6.45 -14.41
CA ALA A 152 27.13 -6.17 -14.25
C ALA A 152 28.05 -7.40 -14.47
N ARG A 153 27.50 -8.62 -14.49
CA ARG A 153 28.26 -9.87 -14.57
C ARG A 153 28.64 -10.23 -16.00
#